data_AF-A0A371P504-F1
#
_entry.id   AF-A0A371P504-F1
#
_cell.length_a   1.000
_cell.length_b   1.000
_cell.length_c   1.000
_cell.angle_alpha   90.00
_cell.angle_beta   90.00
_cell.angle_gamma   90.00
#
_symmetry.space_group_name_H-M   'P 1'
#
loop_
_entity.id
_entity.type
_entity.pdbx_description
1 polymer ?
#
loop_
_entity_poly.entity_id
_entity_poly.type
_entity_poly.pdbx_seq_one_letter_code
_entity_poly.pdbx_strand_id
1 'polypeptide(L)'
;MAGRAAAPGRGRRRRRRDRRHPGGPGLARHHRRPADRPRLLDQRTLHVISFRYHLVSVAAILLALAAGIALGSGPLDEAGDSLRGTSGRASADPAVVSFEEGFAGRTAEGLLEDKLKGQSVVVMTVPGASQGEVGGIVSDLQLAGAEVTGQVELSSKLLDAADRQFAEGVAQQSASGDPDVSAAKDSYGRIGAALARAFMADETTAVDQSATAIRSAFTEGDLLSADTAPTNRATMAVLVTGPERAGTADRSTVIAALAGAMNDTGKGVVVAGPASSSTDGGAVKAVRDGAFATAVSTVDVTDSAAGRVVTVMAAAAQAAGQPGAWGTSRSSGGALPQ
;
A
#
# COMPACT_ATOMS: atom_id res chain seq x y z
N MET A 1 12.48 -48.60 -45.43
CA MET A 1 11.90 -49.95 -45.42
C MET A 1 10.80 -49.96 -44.37
N ALA A 2 9.54 -49.66 -44.70
CA ALA A 2 8.52 -50.52 -45.33
C ALA A 2 8.18 -51.77 -44.50
N GLY A 3 6.98 -51.81 -43.92
CA GLY A 3 6.40 -52.98 -43.27
C GLY A 3 4.98 -52.70 -42.77
N ARG A 4 3.98 -53.15 -43.52
CA ARG A 4 2.54 -52.88 -43.41
C ARG A 4 1.83 -54.23 -43.26
N ALA A 5 0.84 -54.34 -42.36
CA ALA A 5 -0.34 -55.26 -42.40
C ALA A 5 -0.92 -55.39 -40.97
N ALA A 6 -2.20 -55.63 -40.65
CA ALA A 6 -3.53 -55.55 -41.26
C ALA A 6 -4.42 -56.64 -40.59
N ALA A 7 -5.26 -56.25 -39.62
CA ALA A 7 -6.62 -56.76 -39.24
C ALA A 7 -6.84 -58.30 -39.06
N PRO A 8 -8.07 -58.85 -38.84
CA PRO A 8 -9.39 -58.28 -38.47
C PRO A 8 -10.21 -59.11 -37.42
N GLY A 9 -11.42 -58.65 -37.05
CA GLY A 9 -12.50 -59.51 -36.51
C GLY A 9 -13.65 -58.75 -35.81
N ARG A 10 -14.66 -58.25 -36.53
CA ARG A 10 -16.03 -58.81 -36.70
C ARG A 10 -16.77 -59.04 -35.37
N GLY A 11 -17.85 -58.31 -35.05
CA GLY A 11 -19.19 -58.30 -35.66
C GLY A 11 -20.22 -58.25 -34.52
N ARG A 12 -21.48 -57.84 -34.63
CA ARG A 12 -22.46 -57.91 -35.72
C ARG A 12 -23.74 -57.20 -35.22
N ARG A 13 -24.40 -56.44 -36.13
CA ARG A 13 -25.85 -56.53 -36.50
C ARG A 13 -26.88 -56.08 -35.45
N ARG A 14 -28.02 -55.47 -35.74
CA ARG A 14 -28.95 -55.27 -36.90
C ARG A 14 -30.09 -54.39 -36.26
N ARG A 15 -31.00 -53.65 -36.89
CA ARG A 15 -31.51 -53.52 -38.26
C ARG A 15 -32.60 -52.42 -38.25
N ARG A 16 -32.65 -51.61 -39.34
CA ARG A 16 -33.80 -51.30 -40.24
C ARG A 16 -35.08 -50.68 -39.62
N ARG A 17 -35.85 -49.83 -40.30
CA ARG A 17 -35.89 -49.38 -41.70
C ARG A 17 -36.85 -48.18 -41.85
N ASP A 18 -36.46 -47.26 -42.73
CA ASP A 18 -37.19 -46.59 -43.83
C ASP A 18 -38.74 -46.52 -43.83
N ARG A 19 -39.29 -45.35 -44.19
CA ARG A 19 -39.82 -44.94 -45.55
C ARG A 19 -40.68 -43.66 -45.41
N ARG A 20 -40.29 -42.53 -46.04
CA ARG A 20 -40.73 -41.92 -47.33
C ARG A 20 -42.18 -41.40 -47.41
N HIS A 21 -42.31 -40.05 -47.51
CA HIS A 21 -43.09 -39.18 -48.46
C HIS A 21 -44.61 -39.44 -48.72
N PRO A 22 -45.36 -38.56 -49.45
CA PRO A 22 -45.47 -37.07 -49.50
C PRO A 22 -46.95 -36.54 -49.59
N GLY A 23 -47.16 -35.22 -49.58
CA GLY A 23 -48.14 -34.51 -50.46
C GLY A 23 -49.58 -34.19 -49.98
N GLY A 24 -49.93 -32.88 -50.00
CA GLY A 24 -51.16 -32.36 -50.62
C GLY A 24 -52.47 -32.26 -49.80
N PRO A 25 -53.52 -31.57 -50.32
CA PRO A 25 -54.08 -30.36 -49.68
C PRO A 25 -55.60 -30.36 -49.40
N GLY A 26 -56.08 -29.35 -48.65
CA GLY A 26 -57.32 -28.61 -48.96
C GLY A 26 -58.61 -28.85 -48.15
N LEU A 27 -59.35 -27.74 -47.99
CA LEU A 27 -60.80 -27.57 -47.82
C LEU A 27 -61.44 -27.54 -46.41
N ALA A 28 -61.68 -26.30 -45.98
CA ALA A 28 -62.92 -25.71 -45.45
C ALA A 28 -64.03 -26.61 -44.90
N ARG A 29 -64.53 -26.26 -43.70
CA ARG A 29 -65.96 -26.30 -43.36
C ARG A 29 -66.32 -25.26 -42.30
N HIS A 30 -67.24 -24.38 -42.69
CA HIS A 30 -67.99 -23.48 -41.82
C HIS A 30 -69.01 -24.25 -40.95
N HIS A 31 -69.17 -23.86 -39.68
CA HIS A 31 -70.49 -23.82 -39.06
C HIS A 31 -70.64 -22.60 -38.13
N ARG A 32 -71.76 -21.89 -38.33
CA ARG A 32 -72.23 -20.72 -37.59
C ARG A 32 -73.19 -21.18 -36.48
N ARG A 33 -73.20 -20.41 -35.37
CA ARG A 33 -74.36 -19.87 -34.61
C ARG A 33 -74.10 -19.90 -33.09
N PRO A 34 -74.79 -19.08 -32.28
CA PRO A 34 -75.03 -17.64 -32.45
C PRO A 34 -74.71 -16.86 -31.15
N ALA A 35 -74.99 -15.56 -31.22
CA ALA A 35 -74.68 -14.51 -30.27
C ALA A 35 -75.18 -14.69 -28.83
N ASP A 36 -74.33 -14.31 -27.89
CA ASP A 36 -74.73 -13.74 -26.61
C ASP A 36 -74.15 -12.33 -26.48
N ARG A 37 -75.02 -11.37 -26.19
CA ARG A 37 -74.72 -9.94 -25.97
C ARG A 37 -74.79 -9.66 -24.45
N PRO A 38 -74.24 -8.53 -23.98
CA PRO A 38 -73.14 -8.54 -23.03
C PRO A 38 -73.60 -8.24 -21.60
N ARG A 39 -72.84 -8.74 -20.62
CA ARG A 39 -72.82 -8.17 -19.26
C ARG A 39 -71.55 -7.35 -19.09
N LEU A 40 -71.76 -6.07 -18.80
CA LEU A 40 -70.75 -5.08 -18.47
C LEU A 40 -69.84 -5.59 -17.35
N LEU A 41 -68.52 -5.56 -17.61
CA LEU A 41 -67.52 -5.37 -16.56
C LEU A 41 -66.73 -4.11 -16.92
N ASP A 42 -67.12 -3.05 -16.23
CA ASP A 42 -66.35 -1.91 -15.76
C ASP A 42 -64.93 -1.71 -16.35
N GLN A 43 -64.80 -0.74 -17.25
CA GLN A 43 -63.54 -0.36 -17.90
C GLN A 43 -62.56 0.41 -17.00
N ARG A 44 -62.83 0.56 -15.69
CA ARG A 44 -61.98 1.37 -14.80
C ARG A 44 -60.91 0.60 -14.02
N THR A 45 -60.87 -0.72 -14.10
CA THR A 45 -59.94 -1.53 -13.27
C THR A 45 -58.73 -2.11 -14.03
N LEU A 46 -58.69 -2.02 -15.36
CA LEU A 46 -57.59 -2.57 -16.16
C LEU A 46 -56.46 -1.57 -16.50
N HIS A 47 -56.57 -0.30 -16.12
CA HIS A 47 -55.52 0.70 -16.37
C HIS A 47 -54.63 1.03 -15.16
N VAL A 48 -54.92 0.49 -13.96
CA VAL A 48 -54.10 0.76 -12.77
C VAL A 48 -53.00 -0.31 -12.57
N ILE A 49 -53.12 -1.47 -13.20
CA ILE A 49 -52.10 -2.52 -13.13
C ILE A 49 -50.96 -2.26 -14.13
N SER A 50 -51.21 -1.73 -15.34
CA SER A 50 -50.11 -1.51 -16.31
C SER A 50 -49.26 -0.26 -16.02
N PHE A 51 -49.85 0.84 -15.53
CA PHE A 51 -49.07 2.06 -15.29
C PHE A 51 -48.13 1.88 -14.09
N ARG A 52 -48.61 1.30 -12.99
CA ARG A 52 -47.77 1.03 -11.80
C ARG A 52 -46.68 0.00 -12.11
N TYR A 53 -46.97 -1.04 -12.90
CA TYR A 53 -45.93 -1.99 -13.32
C TYR A 53 -44.90 -1.38 -14.28
N HIS A 54 -45.30 -0.52 -15.22
CA HIS A 54 -44.35 0.14 -16.11
C HIS A 54 -43.51 1.18 -15.39
N LEU A 55 -44.10 1.94 -14.46
CA LEU A 55 -43.37 2.93 -13.66
C LEU A 55 -42.39 2.25 -12.68
N VAL A 56 -42.79 1.13 -12.06
CA VAL A 56 -41.90 0.33 -11.19
C VAL A 56 -40.80 -0.34 -12.00
N SER A 57 -41.08 -0.86 -13.20
CA SER A 57 -40.07 -1.47 -14.08
C SER A 57 -39.05 -0.44 -14.59
N VAL A 58 -39.50 0.73 -15.05
CA VAL A 58 -38.60 1.82 -15.47
C VAL A 58 -37.79 2.36 -14.29
N ALA A 59 -38.42 2.55 -13.12
CA ALA A 59 -37.69 2.96 -11.92
C ALA A 59 -36.65 1.92 -11.48
N ALA A 60 -36.96 0.62 -11.56
CA ALA A 60 -36.01 -0.44 -11.23
C ALA A 60 -34.84 -0.50 -12.22
N ILE A 61 -35.10 -0.31 -13.52
CA ILE A 61 -34.04 -0.25 -14.55
C ILE A 61 -33.16 0.98 -14.34
N LEU A 62 -33.74 2.15 -14.08
CA LEU A 62 -32.98 3.38 -13.82
C LEU A 62 -32.17 3.28 -12.53
N LEU A 63 -32.71 2.66 -11.49
CA LEU A 63 -32.01 2.46 -10.22
C LEU A 63 -30.89 1.42 -10.34
N ALA A 64 -31.10 0.36 -11.13
CA ALA A 64 -30.05 -0.60 -11.48
C ALA A 64 -28.95 0.03 -12.34
N LEU A 65 -29.31 0.94 -13.26
CA LEU A 65 -28.34 1.66 -14.09
C LEU A 65 -27.56 2.68 -13.26
N ALA A 66 -28.23 3.44 -12.39
CA ALA A 66 -27.59 4.40 -11.49
C ALA A 66 -26.68 3.70 -10.48
N ALA A 67 -27.10 2.57 -9.91
CA ALA A 67 -26.25 1.75 -9.05
C ALA A 67 -25.09 1.11 -9.83
N GLY A 68 -25.33 0.67 -11.06
CA GLY A 68 -24.28 0.15 -11.95
C GLY A 68 -23.25 1.21 -12.34
N ILE A 69 -23.67 2.46 -12.54
CA ILE A 69 -22.76 3.60 -12.78
C ILE A 69 -22.03 3.96 -11.48
N ALA A 70 -22.72 4.04 -10.34
CA ALA A 70 -22.09 4.36 -9.06
C ALA A 70 -21.07 3.30 -8.61
N LEU A 71 -21.29 2.02 -8.89
CA LEU A 71 -20.32 0.94 -8.64
C LEU A 71 -19.28 0.82 -9.77
N GLY A 72 -19.60 1.22 -10.99
CA GLY A 72 -18.68 1.24 -12.14
C GLY A 72 -17.78 2.48 -12.19
N SER A 73 -18.10 3.53 -11.44
CA SER A 73 -17.35 4.80 -11.33
C SER A 73 -16.81 5.06 -9.93
N GLY A 74 -16.57 4.02 -9.12
CA GLY A 74 -15.65 4.15 -7.99
C GLY A 74 -14.34 4.81 -8.47
N PRO A 75 -13.65 5.61 -7.64
CA PRO A 75 -12.70 6.62 -8.12
C PRO A 75 -11.64 5.98 -9.04
N LEU A 76 -11.85 6.13 -10.34
CA LEU A 76 -10.93 5.72 -11.40
C LEU A 76 -9.85 6.78 -11.63
N ASP A 77 -9.75 7.78 -10.75
CA ASP A 77 -8.71 8.81 -10.79
C ASP A 77 -7.32 8.24 -10.51
N GLU A 78 -7.19 7.10 -9.80
CA GLU A 78 -5.89 6.43 -9.64
C GLU A 78 -5.53 5.46 -10.78
N ALA A 79 -6.52 5.03 -11.58
CA ALA A 79 -6.30 4.13 -12.72
C ALA A 79 -5.89 4.89 -14.01
N GLY A 80 -6.31 6.16 -14.14
CA GLY A 80 -5.96 7.01 -15.29
C GLY A 80 -4.51 7.48 -15.29
N ASP A 81 -3.94 7.73 -14.10
CA ASP A 81 -2.57 8.20 -13.94
C ASP A 81 -1.55 7.05 -13.94
N SER A 82 -1.96 5.86 -13.48
CA SER A 82 -1.14 4.65 -13.48
C SER A 82 -0.89 4.05 -14.87
N LEU A 83 -1.66 4.43 -15.90
CA LEU A 83 -1.46 3.97 -17.28
C LEU A 83 -0.57 4.91 -18.13
N ARG A 84 -0.24 6.10 -17.65
CA ARG A 84 0.61 7.07 -18.38
C ARG A 84 2.06 7.15 -17.86
N GLY A 85 2.34 6.52 -16.72
CA GLY A 85 3.69 6.42 -16.13
C GLY A 85 4.41 5.06 -16.29
N THR A 86 3.79 4.04 -16.89
CA THR A 86 4.34 2.66 -16.93
C THR A 86 5.32 2.38 -18.07
N SER A 87 6.10 3.35 -18.49
CA SER A 87 7.22 3.13 -19.41
C SER A 87 8.45 2.66 -18.61
N GLY A 88 8.45 1.43 -18.08
CA GLY A 88 9.68 0.86 -17.50
C GLY A 88 9.58 -0.29 -16.49
N ARG A 89 8.40 -0.75 -16.06
CA ARG A 89 8.32 -1.98 -15.24
C ARG A 89 8.55 -3.19 -16.14
N ALA A 90 9.79 -3.68 -16.19
CA ALA A 90 9.99 -5.10 -16.44
C ALA A 90 9.28 -5.83 -15.29
N SER A 91 8.08 -6.36 -15.55
CA SER A 91 7.38 -7.20 -14.58
C SER A 91 8.30 -8.37 -14.27
N ALA A 92 8.80 -8.47 -13.04
CA ALA A 92 9.61 -9.60 -12.62
C ALA A 92 8.81 -10.89 -12.85
N ASP A 93 9.50 -11.96 -13.25
CA ASP A 93 8.88 -13.28 -13.39
C ASP A 93 8.32 -13.71 -12.01
N PRO A 94 7.01 -14.00 -11.89
CA PRO A 94 6.42 -14.43 -10.62
C PRO A 94 7.13 -15.64 -9.99
N ALA A 95 7.74 -16.52 -10.80
CA ALA A 95 8.52 -17.65 -10.30
C ALA A 95 9.81 -17.20 -9.59
N VAL A 96 10.45 -16.14 -10.10
CA VAL A 96 11.65 -15.55 -9.49
C VAL A 96 11.28 -14.82 -8.19
N VAL A 97 10.19 -14.06 -8.18
CA VAL A 97 9.69 -13.39 -6.97
C VAL A 97 9.38 -14.41 -5.89
N SER A 98 8.66 -15.48 -6.19
CA SER A 98 8.34 -16.53 -5.22
C SER A 98 9.58 -17.27 -4.70
N PHE A 99 10.57 -17.51 -5.57
CA PHE A 99 11.86 -18.08 -5.13
C PHE A 99 12.58 -17.14 -4.17
N GLU A 100 12.61 -15.84 -4.47
CA GLU A 100 13.26 -14.80 -3.67
C GLU A 100 12.60 -14.65 -2.30
N GLU A 101 11.27 -14.60 -2.24
CA GLU A 101 10.50 -14.60 -0.98
C GLU A 101 10.82 -15.84 -0.13
N GLY A 102 10.82 -17.03 -0.76
CA GLY A 102 11.12 -18.28 -0.07
C GLY A 102 12.58 -18.39 0.39
N PHE A 103 13.52 -17.82 -0.37
CA PHE A 103 14.93 -17.75 0.01
C PHE A 103 15.14 -16.77 1.16
N ALA A 104 14.61 -15.55 1.06
CA ALA A 104 14.69 -14.54 2.10
C ALA A 104 14.08 -15.05 3.41
N GLY A 105 12.86 -15.62 3.37
CA GLY A 105 12.20 -16.14 4.57
C GLY A 105 12.97 -17.26 5.28
N ARG A 106 13.70 -18.12 4.55
CA ARG A 106 14.52 -19.18 5.15
C ARG A 106 15.88 -18.69 5.67
N THR A 107 16.38 -17.58 5.16
CA THR A 107 17.72 -17.07 5.50
C THR A 107 17.64 -15.93 6.52
N ALA A 108 16.48 -15.26 6.62
CA ALA A 108 16.25 -14.11 7.49
C ALA A 108 16.57 -14.43 8.96
N GLU A 109 16.09 -15.55 9.50
CA GLU A 109 16.32 -15.91 10.91
C GLU A 109 17.82 -15.95 11.25
N GLY A 110 18.61 -16.75 10.53
CA GLY A 110 20.05 -16.83 10.77
C GLY A 110 20.82 -15.54 10.44
N LEU A 111 20.27 -14.67 9.59
CA LEU A 111 20.86 -13.37 9.29
C LEU A 111 20.49 -12.29 10.30
N LEU A 112 19.36 -12.40 11.01
CA LEU A 112 18.82 -11.34 11.85
C LEU A 112 18.87 -11.66 13.34
N GLU A 113 19.00 -12.94 13.72
CA GLU A 113 18.95 -13.41 15.10
C GLU A 113 19.76 -12.52 16.04
N ASP A 114 19.07 -12.01 17.07
CA ASP A 114 19.59 -11.15 18.14
C ASP A 114 20.28 -9.84 17.69
N LYS A 115 20.27 -9.47 16.40
CA LYS A 115 20.96 -8.27 15.89
C LYS A 115 20.42 -6.96 16.45
N LEU A 116 19.14 -6.92 16.83
CA LEU A 116 18.47 -5.75 17.41
C LEU A 116 17.99 -6.03 18.84
N LYS A 117 18.54 -7.04 19.50
CA LYS A 117 18.21 -7.35 20.90
C LYS A 117 18.48 -6.13 21.79
N GLY A 118 17.47 -5.78 22.59
CA GLY A 118 17.53 -4.62 23.48
C GLY A 118 17.34 -3.27 22.78
N GLN A 119 17.09 -3.25 21.47
CA GLN A 119 16.66 -2.06 20.75
C GLN A 119 15.14 -2.00 20.71
N SER A 120 14.61 -0.79 20.78
CA SER A 120 13.20 -0.51 20.53
C SER A 120 13.09 0.38 19.30
N VAL A 121 12.11 0.08 18.44
CA VAL A 121 12.00 0.68 17.10
C VAL A 121 10.61 1.24 16.91
N VAL A 122 10.52 2.52 16.57
CA VAL A 122 9.29 3.10 16.04
C VAL A 122 9.34 3.03 14.52
N VAL A 123 8.30 2.47 13.91
CA VAL A 123 8.20 2.44 12.45
C VAL A 123 7.35 3.64 12.02
N MET A 124 7.94 4.51 11.22
CA MET A 124 7.27 5.67 10.67
C MET A 124 7.03 5.46 9.18
N THR A 125 5.89 5.90 8.67
CA THR A 125 5.55 5.81 7.25
C THR A 125 5.21 7.18 6.71
N VAL A 126 5.32 7.35 5.39
CA VAL A 126 4.89 8.56 4.68
C VAL A 126 3.85 8.18 3.63
N PRO A 127 3.09 9.14 3.07
CA PRO A 127 2.03 8.85 2.12
C PRO A 127 2.55 8.10 0.87
N GLY A 128 2.04 6.90 0.66
CA GLY A 128 2.46 6.01 -0.43
C GLY A 128 3.36 4.86 -0.03
N ALA A 129 3.74 4.73 1.23
CA ALA A 129 4.37 3.52 1.72
C ALA A 129 3.42 2.31 1.57
N SER A 130 3.94 1.19 1.09
CA SER A 130 3.15 -0.04 0.93
C SER A 130 2.96 -0.72 2.28
N GLN A 131 1.70 -1.01 2.66
CA GLN A 131 1.41 -1.74 3.90
C GLN A 131 2.06 -3.13 3.94
N GLY A 132 2.18 -3.81 2.79
CA GLY A 132 2.86 -5.10 2.70
C GLY A 132 4.36 -4.99 2.97
N GLU A 133 5.00 -3.90 2.53
CA GLU A 133 6.41 -3.64 2.79
C GLU A 133 6.64 -3.32 4.26
N VAL A 134 5.82 -2.45 4.84
CA VAL A 134 5.85 -2.07 6.27
C VAL A 134 5.63 -3.30 7.15
N GLY A 135 4.61 -4.12 6.86
CA GLY A 135 4.32 -5.33 7.63
C GLY A 135 5.45 -6.36 7.58
N GLY A 136 6.11 -6.50 6.43
CA GLY A 136 7.31 -7.34 6.30
C GLY A 136 8.48 -6.82 7.12
N ILE A 137 8.76 -5.51 7.07
CA ILE A 137 9.82 -4.88 7.88
C ILE A 137 9.53 -5.04 9.38
N VAL A 138 8.29 -4.83 9.82
CA VAL A 138 7.89 -5.03 11.23
C VAL A 138 8.13 -6.48 11.67
N SER A 139 7.80 -7.45 10.81
CA SER A 139 8.03 -8.87 11.10
C SER A 139 9.52 -9.20 11.21
N ASP A 140 10.34 -8.67 10.29
CA ASP A 140 11.79 -8.87 10.29
C ASP A 140 12.47 -8.17 11.50
N LEU A 141 11.97 -6.99 11.91
CA LEU A 141 12.44 -6.29 13.12
C LEU A 141 12.20 -7.13 14.38
N GLN A 142 11.00 -7.72 14.49
CA GLN A 142 10.66 -8.61 15.60
C GLN A 142 11.51 -9.88 15.58
N LEU A 143 11.75 -10.45 14.40
CA LEU A 143 12.64 -11.60 14.22
C LEU A 143 14.08 -11.29 14.66
N ALA A 144 14.54 -10.05 14.47
CA ALA A 144 15.85 -9.59 14.94
C ALA A 144 15.93 -9.32 16.46
N GLY A 145 14.82 -9.49 17.18
CA GLY A 145 14.74 -9.27 18.63
C GLY A 145 14.45 -7.82 19.05
N ALA A 146 14.00 -6.96 18.12
CA ALA A 146 13.60 -5.59 18.42
C ALA A 146 12.20 -5.50 19.04
N GLU A 147 11.99 -4.56 19.97
CA GLU A 147 10.66 -4.16 20.44
C GLU A 147 10.08 -3.10 19.50
N VAL A 148 9.06 -3.43 18.70
CA VAL A 148 8.37 -2.43 17.88
C VAL A 148 7.39 -1.64 18.75
N THR A 149 7.70 -0.37 19.05
CA THR A 149 6.94 0.45 20.01
C THR A 149 5.64 0.99 19.42
N GLY A 150 5.58 1.15 18.11
CA GLY A 150 4.39 1.62 17.40
C GLY A 150 4.65 1.87 15.92
N GLN A 151 3.55 2.07 15.18
CA GLN A 151 3.55 2.49 13.79
C GLN A 151 2.90 3.88 13.69
N VAL A 152 3.58 4.81 13.03
CA VAL A 152 3.17 6.21 12.91
C VAL A 152 3.16 6.61 11.44
N GLU A 153 2.03 7.06 10.94
CA GLU A 153 1.90 7.58 9.59
C GLU A 153 2.02 9.11 9.60
N LEU A 154 3.06 9.62 8.96
CA LEU A 154 3.25 11.04 8.72
C LEU A 154 2.32 11.49 7.59
N SER A 155 1.58 12.57 7.81
CA SER A 155 0.57 13.01 6.85
C SER A 155 1.17 13.77 5.67
N SER A 156 0.40 13.87 4.58
CA SER A 156 0.78 14.73 3.43
C SER A 156 0.95 16.20 3.87
N LYS A 157 0.16 16.65 4.84
CA LYS A 157 0.19 18.01 5.39
C LYS A 157 1.51 18.30 6.10
N LEU A 158 2.03 17.36 6.88
CA LEU A 158 3.33 17.51 7.53
C LEU A 158 4.49 17.64 6.52
N LEU A 159 4.36 16.96 5.38
CA LEU A 159 5.37 16.93 4.33
C LEU A 159 5.21 18.05 3.29
N ASP A 160 4.14 18.85 3.38
CA ASP A 160 3.89 19.95 2.46
C ASP A 160 4.66 21.21 2.90
N ALA A 161 5.38 21.83 1.95
CA ALA A 161 6.10 23.07 2.20
C ALA A 161 5.15 24.25 2.53
N ALA A 162 3.90 24.20 2.04
CA ALA A 162 2.88 25.21 2.32
C ALA A 162 2.44 25.19 3.80
N ASP A 163 2.40 24.00 4.41
CA ASP A 163 1.98 23.80 5.79
C ASP A 163 3.14 23.86 6.80
N ARG A 164 4.37 24.11 6.34
CA ARG A 164 5.59 24.15 7.17
C ARG A 164 5.46 25.06 8.39
N GLN A 165 4.92 26.28 8.22
CA GLN A 165 4.77 27.22 9.34
C GLN A 165 3.77 26.74 10.37
N PHE A 166 2.70 26.08 9.92
CA PHE A 166 1.71 25.47 10.81
C PHE A 166 2.33 24.31 11.60
N ALA A 167 3.00 23.38 10.91
CA ALA A 167 3.68 22.24 11.54
C ALA A 167 4.76 22.69 12.54
N GLU A 168 5.53 23.71 12.19
CA GLU A 168 6.53 24.29 13.10
C GLU A 168 5.89 24.92 14.34
N GLY A 169 4.77 25.64 14.18
CA GLY A 169 4.01 26.21 15.29
C GLY A 169 3.48 25.14 16.25
N VAL A 170 2.97 24.03 15.71
CA VAL A 170 2.55 22.87 16.50
C VAL A 170 3.72 22.27 17.28
N ALA A 171 4.88 22.10 16.63
CA ALA A 171 6.09 21.61 17.28
C ALA A 171 6.55 22.52 18.43
N GLN A 172 6.62 23.83 18.21
CA GLN A 172 7.02 24.82 19.22
C GLN A 172 6.07 24.85 20.42
N GLN A 173 4.77 24.90 20.15
CA GLN A 173 3.77 25.06 21.20
C GLN A 173 3.66 23.79 22.06
N SER A 174 3.75 22.61 21.44
CA SER A 174 3.58 21.33 22.14
C SER A 174 4.82 20.87 22.88
N ALA A 175 6.02 21.20 22.38
CA ALA A 175 7.30 20.90 23.02
C ALA A 175 7.89 22.11 23.76
N SER A 176 7.03 23.00 24.27
CA SER A 176 7.47 24.19 25.01
C SER A 176 8.34 23.80 26.20
N GLY A 177 9.58 24.31 26.23
CA GLY A 177 10.57 24.01 27.26
C GLY A 177 11.50 22.84 26.93
N ASP A 178 11.32 22.17 25.78
CA ASP A 178 12.28 21.18 25.31
C ASP A 178 13.51 21.86 24.68
N PRO A 179 14.73 21.59 25.17
CA PRO A 179 15.94 22.28 24.72
C PRO A 179 16.29 21.94 23.28
N ASP A 180 16.07 20.71 22.83
CA ASP A 180 16.46 20.25 21.49
C ASP A 180 15.55 20.86 20.43
N VAL A 181 14.24 20.92 20.71
CA VAL A 181 13.27 21.61 19.85
C VAL A 181 13.56 23.11 19.77
N SER A 182 13.94 23.72 20.90
CA SER A 182 14.24 25.15 20.95
C SER A 182 15.56 25.50 20.24
N ALA A 183 16.56 24.62 20.32
CA ALA A 183 17.89 24.80 19.73
C ALA A 183 17.91 24.61 18.20
N ALA A 184 16.92 23.91 17.64
CA ALA A 184 16.79 23.73 16.20
C ALA A 184 16.75 25.07 15.46
N LYS A 185 17.57 25.21 14.42
CA LYS A 185 17.81 26.47 13.69
C LYS A 185 16.80 26.72 12.57
N ASP A 186 16.25 25.66 11.99
CA ASP A 186 15.30 25.70 10.90
C ASP A 186 14.00 24.96 11.25
N SER A 187 12.95 25.22 10.46
CA SER A 187 11.61 24.69 10.72
C SER A 187 11.55 23.17 10.75
N TYR A 188 12.21 22.48 9.81
CA TYR A 188 12.14 21.02 9.73
C TYR A 188 13.06 20.35 10.75
N GLY A 189 14.18 20.99 11.10
CA GLY A 189 14.96 20.65 12.29
C GLY A 189 14.09 20.67 13.55
N ARG A 190 13.27 21.71 13.71
CA ARG A 190 12.39 21.87 14.88
C ARG A 190 11.25 20.84 14.92
N ILE A 191 10.63 20.59 13.77
CA ILE A 191 9.59 19.57 13.62
C ILE A 191 10.18 18.18 13.89
N GLY A 192 11.33 17.86 13.30
CA GLY A 192 12.02 16.59 13.50
C GLY A 192 12.46 16.38 14.94
N ALA A 193 12.98 17.41 15.61
CA ALA A 193 13.30 17.35 17.04
C ALA A 193 12.06 17.08 17.90
N ALA A 194 10.91 17.67 17.57
CA ALA A 194 9.65 17.39 18.28
C ALA A 194 9.17 15.95 18.04
N LEU A 195 9.28 15.43 16.81
CA LEU A 195 8.99 14.03 16.49
C LEU A 195 9.92 13.07 17.24
N ALA A 196 11.22 13.37 17.28
CA ALA A 196 12.19 12.61 18.05
C ALA A 196 11.86 12.65 19.54
N ARG A 197 11.55 13.82 20.10
CA ARG A 197 11.14 13.95 21.51
C ARG A 197 9.87 13.15 21.84
N ALA A 198 8.93 13.11 20.89
CA ALA A 198 7.68 12.39 21.01
C ALA A 198 7.87 10.87 20.95
N PHE A 199 8.70 10.36 20.06
CA PHE A 199 8.73 8.92 19.74
C PHE A 199 10.04 8.22 20.09
N MET A 200 11.13 8.95 20.26
CA MET A 200 12.47 8.43 20.45
C MET A 200 13.10 8.89 21.77
N ALA A 201 14.12 8.14 22.19
CA ALA A 201 14.96 8.41 23.35
C ALA A 201 16.29 7.66 23.22
N ASP A 202 17.29 7.98 24.05
CA ASP A 202 18.58 7.29 24.02
C ASP A 202 18.50 5.82 24.48
N GLU A 203 17.53 5.55 25.35
CA GLU A 203 17.20 4.23 25.86
C GLU A 203 15.69 4.04 25.84
N THR A 204 15.24 2.78 25.73
CA THR A 204 13.82 2.45 25.80
C THR A 204 13.25 2.94 27.13
N THR A 205 12.31 3.87 27.07
CA THR A 205 11.73 4.50 28.25
C THR A 205 10.24 4.71 28.09
N ALA A 206 9.51 4.72 29.20
CA ALA A 206 8.08 4.98 29.18
C ALA A 206 7.80 6.39 28.61
N VAL A 207 6.66 6.52 27.94
CA VAL A 207 6.21 7.80 27.39
C VAL A 207 5.81 8.72 28.54
N ASP A 208 6.44 9.90 28.57
CA ASP A 208 6.13 10.93 29.55
C ASP A 208 5.02 11.88 29.08
N GLN A 209 4.62 12.79 29.97
CA GLN A 209 3.54 13.74 29.69
C GLN A 209 3.89 14.67 28.52
N SER A 210 5.15 15.10 28.40
CA SER A 210 5.61 15.96 27.30
C SER A 210 5.53 15.24 25.95
N ALA A 211 6.02 13.99 25.86
CA ALA A 211 5.89 13.19 24.65
C ALA A 211 4.42 12.95 24.29
N THR A 212 3.57 12.69 25.28
CA THR A 212 2.12 12.54 25.07
C THR A 212 1.52 13.82 24.50
N ALA A 213 1.83 14.99 25.08
CA ALA A 213 1.32 16.28 24.63
C ALA A 213 1.75 16.60 23.18
N ILE A 214 3.00 16.31 22.83
CA ILE A 214 3.50 16.50 21.45
C ILE A 214 2.73 15.59 20.48
N ARG A 215 2.58 14.30 20.79
CA ARG A 215 1.83 13.37 19.94
C ARG A 215 0.38 13.80 19.74
N SER A 216 -0.29 14.21 20.83
CA SER A 216 -1.66 14.72 20.77
C SER A 216 -1.76 15.95 19.88
N ALA A 217 -0.87 16.93 20.04
CA ALA A 217 -0.90 18.15 19.24
C ALA A 217 -0.64 17.88 17.74
N PHE A 218 0.27 16.97 17.40
CA PHE A 218 0.50 16.57 16.01
C PHE A 218 -0.69 15.80 15.43
N THR A 219 -1.36 14.96 16.23
CA THR A 219 -2.57 14.24 15.80
C THR A 219 -3.74 15.20 15.59
N GLU A 220 -3.98 16.11 16.54
CA GLU A 220 -5.02 17.15 16.45
C GLU A 220 -4.77 18.14 15.31
N GLY A 221 -3.51 18.33 14.93
CA GLY A 221 -3.10 19.14 13.78
C GLY A 221 -3.20 18.44 12.42
N ASP A 222 -3.63 17.17 12.38
CA ASP A 222 -3.62 16.30 11.19
C ASP A 222 -2.22 16.14 10.57
N LEU A 223 -1.17 16.21 11.38
CA LEU A 223 0.23 16.08 10.94
C LEU A 223 0.72 14.63 10.96
N LEU A 224 0.10 13.78 11.78
CA LEU A 224 0.34 12.35 11.82
C LEU A 224 -0.89 11.59 12.30
N SER A 225 -0.91 10.29 12.05
CA SER A 225 -1.80 9.32 12.66
C SER A 225 -0.98 8.19 13.28
N ALA A 226 -1.49 7.59 14.35
CA ALA A 226 -0.91 6.40 14.95
C ALA A 226 -2.00 5.38 15.22
N ASP A 227 -1.83 4.15 14.74
CA ASP A 227 -2.80 3.07 14.92
C ASP A 227 -2.95 2.68 16.40
N THR A 228 -1.86 2.79 17.16
CA THR A 228 -1.83 2.51 18.58
C THR A 228 -0.83 3.43 19.25
N ALA A 229 -1.23 4.06 20.35
CA ALA A 229 -0.34 4.94 21.12
C ALA A 229 0.82 4.11 21.72
N PRO A 230 2.09 4.41 21.38
CA PRO A 230 3.23 3.70 21.97
C PRO A 230 3.25 3.87 23.48
N THR A 231 3.50 2.79 24.23
CA THR A 231 3.74 2.87 25.68
C THR A 231 5.16 3.31 26.01
N ASN A 232 6.11 3.01 25.11
CA ASN A 232 7.52 3.34 25.23
C ASN A 232 7.95 4.27 24.08
N ARG A 233 8.98 5.08 24.32
CA ARG A 233 9.78 5.73 23.29
C ARG A 233 10.88 4.78 22.83
N ALA A 234 11.12 4.78 21.53
CA ALA A 234 12.03 3.89 20.83
C ALA A 234 13.48 4.38 20.92
N THR A 235 14.45 3.48 20.84
CA THR A 235 15.86 3.84 20.68
C THR A 235 16.19 4.26 19.26
N MET A 236 15.40 3.88 18.26
CA MET A 236 15.56 4.31 16.88
C MET A 236 14.25 4.37 16.10
N ALA A 237 14.31 4.98 14.91
CA ALA A 237 13.19 4.97 13.97
C ALA A 237 13.56 4.33 12.62
N VAL A 238 12.61 3.62 12.04
CA VAL A 238 12.66 3.18 10.64
C VAL A 238 11.58 3.94 9.88
N LEU A 239 11.99 4.85 8.99
CA LEU A 239 11.11 5.65 8.15
C LEU A 239 10.94 4.97 6.79
N VAL A 240 9.77 4.39 6.56
CA VAL A 240 9.42 3.68 5.32
C VAL A 240 8.73 4.64 4.35
N THR A 241 9.28 4.72 3.14
CA THR A 241 8.86 5.63 2.08
C THR A 241 8.16 4.90 0.95
N GLY A 242 7.34 5.63 0.20
CA GLY A 242 6.70 5.13 -1.01
C GLY A 242 7.59 5.23 -2.25
N PRO A 243 7.09 4.77 -3.41
CA PRO A 243 7.76 4.99 -4.69
C PRO A 243 7.84 6.49 -5.00
N GLU A 244 8.85 6.87 -5.80
CA GLU A 244 8.91 8.19 -6.41
C GLU A 244 7.66 8.46 -7.26
N ARG A 245 7.19 9.72 -7.24
CA ARG A 245 6.10 10.21 -8.07
C ARG A 245 6.43 11.61 -8.57
N ALA A 246 5.95 11.93 -9.77
CA ALA A 246 6.09 13.26 -10.33
C ALA A 246 5.56 14.34 -9.37
N GLY A 247 6.37 15.38 -9.15
CA GLY A 247 6.00 16.51 -8.27
C GLY A 247 6.22 16.26 -6.77
N THR A 248 6.80 15.14 -6.34
CA THR A 248 7.09 14.89 -4.91
C THR A 248 8.51 15.27 -4.48
N ALA A 249 9.31 15.89 -5.36
CA ALA A 249 10.71 16.23 -5.06
C ALA A 249 10.83 17.10 -3.79
N ASP A 250 9.97 18.11 -3.65
CA ASP A 250 9.95 18.96 -2.46
C ASP A 250 9.65 18.13 -1.20
N ARG A 251 8.66 17.23 -1.25
CA ARG A 251 8.34 16.32 -0.12
C ARG A 251 9.51 15.41 0.23
N SER A 252 10.24 14.90 -0.77
CA SER A 252 11.43 14.07 -0.56
C SER A 252 12.54 14.83 0.17
N THR A 253 12.71 16.13 -0.11
CA THR A 253 13.65 16.98 0.67
C THR A 253 13.19 17.19 2.11
N VAL A 254 11.88 17.35 2.33
CA VAL A 254 11.29 17.43 3.69
C VAL A 254 11.52 16.13 4.45
N ILE A 255 11.26 14.98 3.83
CA ILE A 255 11.53 13.65 4.42
C ILE A 255 13.00 13.53 4.82
N ALA A 256 13.92 13.94 3.95
CA ALA A 256 15.35 13.90 4.26
C ALA A 256 15.74 14.82 5.43
N ALA A 257 15.14 16.03 5.50
CA ALA A 257 15.36 16.95 6.60
C ALA A 257 14.82 16.42 7.94
N LEU A 258 13.62 15.83 7.95
CA LEU A 258 13.03 15.23 9.14
C LEU A 258 13.84 14.02 9.62
N ALA A 259 14.26 13.15 8.71
CA ALA A 259 15.10 11.99 9.04
C ALA A 259 16.44 12.44 9.65
N GLY A 260 17.08 13.45 9.07
CA GLY A 260 18.31 14.03 9.60
C GLY A 260 18.14 14.66 10.98
N ALA A 261 17.07 15.42 11.18
CA ALA A 261 16.77 16.06 12.45
C ALA A 261 16.46 15.06 13.58
N MET A 262 15.85 13.93 13.26
CA MET A 262 15.60 12.85 14.22
C MET A 262 16.85 11.99 14.48
N ASN A 263 17.82 11.99 13.58
CA ASN A 263 18.98 11.09 13.63
C ASN A 263 19.89 11.35 14.85
N ASP A 264 19.84 12.55 15.42
CA ASP A 264 20.64 12.92 16.57
C ASP A 264 20.12 12.33 17.90
N THR A 265 18.95 11.68 17.89
CA THR A 265 18.36 11.03 19.08
C THR A 265 18.60 9.52 19.09
N GLY A 266 19.09 9.01 20.22
CA GLY A 266 19.33 7.59 20.46
C GLY A 266 20.25 6.92 19.46
N LYS A 267 19.74 5.91 18.78
CA LYS A 267 20.48 5.12 17.79
C LYS A 267 20.23 5.59 16.36
N GLY A 268 19.53 6.70 16.18
CA GLY A 268 19.33 7.35 14.88
C GLY A 268 18.20 6.75 14.03
N VAL A 269 18.28 7.01 12.73
CA VAL A 269 17.19 6.75 11.79
C VAL A 269 17.68 5.92 10.60
N VAL A 270 16.82 5.01 10.14
CA VAL A 270 16.96 4.35 8.84
C VAL A 270 15.84 4.84 7.91
N VAL A 271 16.17 5.26 6.69
CA VAL A 271 15.18 5.60 5.67
C VAL A 271 15.15 4.50 4.61
N ALA A 272 14.02 3.82 4.48
CA ALA A 272 13.85 2.69 3.58
C ALA A 272 12.75 2.98 2.54
N GLY A 273 12.89 2.47 1.32
CA GLY A 273 11.86 2.59 0.29
C GLY A 273 12.10 1.62 -0.87
N PRO A 274 11.15 1.55 -1.82
CA PRO A 274 11.27 0.64 -2.97
C PRO A 274 12.36 1.11 -3.93
N ALA A 275 12.70 0.30 -4.95
CA ALA A 275 13.70 0.64 -5.98
C ALA A 275 13.59 2.05 -6.56
N SER A 276 12.37 2.55 -6.80
CA SER A 276 12.17 3.90 -7.36
C SER A 276 12.41 5.02 -6.35
N SER A 277 12.44 4.76 -5.04
CA SER A 277 12.73 5.80 -4.04
C SER A 277 14.16 6.37 -4.12
N SER A 278 15.07 5.69 -4.83
CA SER A 278 16.44 6.15 -5.09
C SER A 278 16.65 6.79 -6.47
N THR A 279 15.59 7.09 -7.21
CA THR A 279 15.66 7.89 -8.46
C THR A 279 15.40 9.38 -8.19
N ASP A 280 15.58 10.22 -9.23
CA ASP A 280 15.34 11.66 -9.15
C ASP A 280 13.95 11.97 -8.59
N GLY A 281 13.88 12.78 -7.54
CA GLY A 281 12.62 13.11 -6.85
C GLY A 281 12.21 12.13 -5.74
N GLY A 282 12.92 11.01 -5.57
CA GLY A 282 12.67 10.01 -4.52
C GLY A 282 13.30 10.35 -3.17
N ALA A 283 12.67 9.90 -2.08
CA ALA A 283 13.07 10.23 -0.70
C ALA A 283 14.42 9.62 -0.30
N VAL A 284 14.69 8.36 -0.69
CA VAL A 284 15.97 7.72 -0.38
C VAL A 284 17.12 8.43 -1.12
N LYS A 285 16.88 8.86 -2.37
CA LYS A 285 17.86 9.70 -3.09
C LYS A 285 18.11 11.02 -2.37
N ALA A 286 17.05 11.71 -1.93
CA ALA A 286 17.18 12.99 -1.24
C ALA A 286 18.02 12.88 0.05
N VAL A 287 17.92 11.77 0.78
CA VAL A 287 18.79 11.50 1.94
C VAL A 287 20.25 11.28 1.52
N ARG A 288 20.47 10.44 0.50
CA ARG A 288 21.81 10.07 0.00
C ARG A 288 22.58 11.24 -0.63
N ASP A 289 21.88 12.20 -1.22
CA ASP A 289 22.49 13.40 -1.80
C ASP A 289 22.50 14.59 -0.83
N GLY A 290 21.82 14.47 0.30
CA GLY A 290 21.62 15.53 1.28
C GLY A 290 22.72 15.65 2.33
N ALA A 291 22.53 16.58 3.27
CA ALA A 291 23.49 16.86 4.35
C ALA A 291 23.73 15.67 5.31
N PHE A 292 22.81 14.71 5.35
CA PHE A 292 22.82 13.59 6.29
C PHE A 292 23.23 12.25 5.66
N ALA A 293 23.76 12.28 4.43
CA ALA A 293 24.10 11.08 3.64
C ALA A 293 25.04 10.09 4.34
N THR A 294 25.90 10.56 5.24
CA THR A 294 26.85 9.74 6.00
C THR A 294 26.39 9.45 7.43
N ALA A 295 25.25 10.00 7.86
CA ALA A 295 24.75 9.88 9.24
C ALA A 295 23.48 9.02 9.33
N VAL A 296 22.69 8.99 8.26
CA VAL A 296 21.43 8.25 8.16
C VAL A 296 21.61 7.04 7.27
N SER A 297 21.23 5.87 7.77
CA SER A 297 21.21 4.64 6.98
C SER A 297 20.09 4.65 5.95
N THR A 298 20.34 4.14 4.74
CA THR A 298 19.34 4.10 3.67
C THR A 298 19.26 2.77 2.95
N VAL A 299 18.04 2.33 2.63
CA VAL A 299 17.77 1.12 1.82
C VAL A 299 16.75 1.43 0.75
N ASP A 300 17.01 1.06 -0.50
CA ASP A 300 16.18 1.41 -1.66
C ASP A 300 15.61 0.18 -2.38
N VAL A 301 15.27 -0.90 -1.67
CA VAL A 301 14.79 -2.13 -2.31
C VAL A 301 13.74 -2.88 -1.47
N THR A 302 12.91 -2.14 -0.71
CA THR A 302 11.86 -2.71 0.16
C THR A 302 10.77 -3.47 -0.59
N ASP A 303 10.65 -3.26 -1.91
CA ASP A 303 9.80 -3.98 -2.85
C ASP A 303 10.22 -5.45 -3.09
N SER A 304 11.32 -5.90 -2.45
CA SER A 304 11.76 -7.30 -2.40
C SER A 304 11.79 -7.83 -0.95
N ALA A 305 11.65 -9.14 -0.76
CA ALA A 305 11.73 -9.74 0.57
C ALA A 305 13.13 -9.62 1.19
N ALA A 306 14.16 -9.83 0.39
CA ALA A 306 15.55 -9.64 0.75
C ALA A 306 15.82 -8.18 1.16
N GLY A 307 15.22 -7.20 0.48
CA GLY A 307 15.37 -5.80 0.83
C GLY A 307 14.78 -5.41 2.18
N ARG A 308 13.70 -6.08 2.61
CA ARG A 308 13.14 -5.90 3.96
C ARG A 308 14.07 -6.46 5.02
N VAL A 309 14.65 -7.64 4.78
CA VAL A 309 15.73 -8.18 5.62
C VAL A 309 16.93 -7.22 5.67
N VAL A 310 17.35 -6.67 4.53
CA VAL A 310 18.43 -5.68 4.45
C VAL A 310 18.11 -4.40 5.19
N THR A 311 16.84 -3.97 5.24
CA THR A 311 16.40 -2.81 6.03
C THR A 311 16.66 -3.03 7.51
N VAL A 312 16.41 -4.24 8.01
CA VAL A 312 16.69 -4.60 9.41
C VAL A 312 18.18 -4.74 9.67
N MET A 313 18.94 -5.28 8.73
CA MET A 313 20.41 -5.27 8.83
C MET A 313 20.97 -3.84 8.84
N ALA A 314 20.40 -2.94 8.04
CA ALA A 314 20.77 -1.53 8.03
C ALA A 314 20.43 -0.84 9.36
N ALA A 315 19.30 -1.19 9.99
CA ALA A 315 18.98 -0.76 11.34
C ALA A 315 20.00 -1.27 12.36
N ALA A 316 20.44 -2.53 12.27
CA ALA A 316 21.49 -3.04 13.14
C ALA A 316 22.83 -2.30 12.93
N ALA A 317 23.20 -2.01 11.68
CA ALA A 317 24.39 -1.22 11.36
C ALA A 317 24.29 0.22 11.89
N GLN A 318 23.14 0.88 11.72
CA GLN A 318 22.84 2.19 12.28
C GLN A 318 23.01 2.18 13.81
N ALA A 319 22.42 1.19 14.50
CA ALA A 319 22.53 1.04 15.95
C ALA A 319 23.97 0.84 16.44
N ALA A 320 24.80 0.20 15.61
CA ALA A 320 26.23 0.01 15.85
C ALA A 320 27.09 1.25 15.51
N GLY A 321 26.49 2.36 15.07
CA GLY A 321 27.22 3.56 14.66
C GLY A 321 27.91 3.42 13.31
N GLN A 322 27.41 2.53 12.45
CA GLN A 322 27.91 2.25 11.11
C GLN A 322 26.84 2.60 10.05
N PRO A 323 26.43 3.88 9.93
CA PRO A 323 25.47 4.29 8.92
C PRO A 323 25.99 4.01 7.51
N GLY A 324 25.08 3.69 6.59
CA GLY A 324 25.45 3.40 5.21
C GLY A 324 24.27 3.40 4.24
N ALA A 325 24.56 3.26 2.96
CA ALA A 325 23.57 3.19 1.90
C ALA A 325 23.62 1.81 1.24
N TRP A 326 22.52 1.06 1.28
CA TRP A 326 22.45 -0.30 0.77
C TRP A 326 21.26 -0.52 -0.18
N GLY A 327 21.28 -1.65 -0.89
CA GLY A 327 20.19 -2.10 -1.74
C GLY A 327 20.63 -2.24 -3.20
N THR A 328 20.04 -1.45 -4.09
CA THR A 328 20.31 -1.54 -5.54
C THR A 328 21.72 -1.10 -5.90
N SER A 329 22.10 -1.25 -7.18
CA SER A 329 23.39 -0.77 -7.71
C SER A 329 23.60 0.74 -7.60
N ARG A 330 22.57 1.51 -7.20
CA ARG A 330 22.68 2.96 -6.92
C ARG A 330 23.19 3.25 -5.50
N SER A 331 23.33 2.23 -4.66
CA SER A 331 23.85 2.35 -3.31
C SER A 331 25.38 2.26 -3.28
N SER A 332 26.03 3.06 -2.42
CA SER A 332 27.49 3.08 -2.29
C SER A 332 28.04 1.96 -1.39
N GLY A 333 27.23 1.46 -0.46
CA GLY A 333 27.57 0.38 0.48
C GLY A 333 27.28 -1.03 -0.06
N GLY A 334 26.76 -1.16 -1.28
CA GLY A 334 26.45 -2.43 -1.92
C GLY A 334 25.12 -3.03 -1.48
N ALA A 335 24.94 -4.33 -1.71
CA ALA A 335 23.63 -4.97 -1.56
C ALA A 335 23.14 -5.05 -0.10
N LEU A 336 24.05 -5.19 0.87
CA LEU A 336 23.73 -5.35 2.29
C LEU A 336 24.91 -4.91 3.19
N PRO A 337 24.67 -4.57 4.46
CA PRO A 337 25.72 -4.40 5.47
C PRO A 337 26.54 -5.69 5.66
N GLN A 338 27.82 -5.54 6.04
CA GLN A 338 28.70 -6.68 6.37
C GLN A 338 28.53 -7.17 7.80
#